data_AF-A0A3M2FKF2-F1
#
_entry.id   AF-A0A3M2FKF2-F1
#
_cell.length_a   1.000
_cell.length_b   1.000
_cell.length_c   1.000
_cell.angle_alpha   90.00
_cell.angle_beta   90.00
_cell.angle_gamma   90.00
#
_symmetry.space_group_name_H-M   'P 1'
#
loop_
_entity.id
_entity.type
_entity.pdbx_description
1 polymer ?
#
loop_
_entity_poly.entity_id
_entity_poly.type
_entity_poly.pdbx_seq_one_letter_code
_entity_poly.pdbx_strand_id
1 'polypeptide(L)'
;MNKYQLSSEQRKRFAGLYLLEYMINTPYTPPIFLEGNDQDLEEILAWMMAEEWISIFKDSIYIPTEKGRLTLKNFMARYSEYLTMFDIYCAVDLQEGEFAFSYWNEFEDDDAFRAFLNEDRWDDLRIAVAEYKKMDPVEIVFMSFINEGRFGRNESGWQFDLLLGSVWDEILEICDTAIHWRELGYEDEQGRVDARDVIEDIIVQGTEIMLELLGDAYHPAPPAHDADSDAEYVVESVDLPEYDSTHYRKYLDPKYKSKNWIN
;
A
#
# COMPACT_ATOMS: atom_id res chain seq x y z
N MET A 1 -17.55 -18.65 -1.68
CA MET A 1 -18.12 -17.46 -2.35
C MET A 1 -17.19 -16.34 -1.95
N ASN A 2 -16.46 -15.77 -2.92
CA ASN A 2 -15.42 -14.77 -2.65
C ASN A 2 -16.05 -13.52 -2.01
N LYS A 3 -15.46 -13.04 -0.92
CA LYS A 3 -15.94 -11.92 -0.12
C LYS A 3 -15.54 -10.60 -0.77
N TYR A 4 -14.35 -10.56 -1.36
CA TYR A 4 -13.85 -9.41 -2.11
C TYR A 4 -14.03 -9.59 -3.61
N GLN A 5 -14.25 -8.46 -4.28
CA GLN A 5 -14.32 -8.38 -5.74
C GLN A 5 -13.65 -7.10 -6.18
N LEU A 6 -12.91 -7.19 -7.28
CA LEU A 6 -12.27 -6.06 -7.93
C LEU A 6 -13.00 -5.75 -9.23
N SER A 7 -13.66 -4.59 -9.29
CA SER A 7 -14.23 -4.12 -10.55
C SER A 7 -13.15 -3.78 -11.58
N SER A 8 -13.50 -3.84 -12.87
CA SER A 8 -12.59 -3.41 -13.95
C SER A 8 -12.09 -1.97 -13.74
N GLU A 9 -12.97 -1.08 -13.26
CA GLU A 9 -12.62 0.31 -12.99
C GLU A 9 -11.65 0.46 -11.81
N GLN A 10 -11.85 -0.25 -10.70
CA GLN A 10 -10.89 -0.24 -9.59
C GLN A 10 -9.53 -0.79 -9.99
N ARG A 11 -9.50 -1.87 -10.80
CA ARG A 11 -8.26 -2.43 -11.33
C ARG A 11 -7.51 -1.40 -12.17
N LYS A 12 -8.20 -0.74 -13.10
CA LYS A 12 -7.62 0.34 -13.91
C LYS A 12 -7.14 1.50 -13.05
N ARG A 13 -7.87 1.87 -12.01
CA ARG A 13 -7.45 2.90 -11.05
C ARG A 13 -6.12 2.54 -10.38
N PHE A 14 -5.97 1.32 -9.86
CA PHE A 14 -4.74 0.89 -9.21
C PHE A 14 -3.58 0.76 -10.21
N ALA A 15 -3.79 0.11 -11.35
CA ALA A 15 -2.81 0.03 -12.43
C ALA A 15 -2.37 1.43 -12.90
N GLY A 16 -3.32 2.35 -13.05
CA GLY A 16 -3.07 3.73 -13.45
C GLY A 16 -2.28 4.51 -12.40
N LEU A 17 -2.56 4.32 -11.10
CA LEU A 17 -1.76 4.91 -10.02
C LEU A 17 -0.32 4.42 -10.06
N TYR A 18 -0.13 3.11 -10.25
CA TYR A 18 1.20 2.51 -10.37
C TYR A 18 1.98 3.06 -11.58
N LEU A 19 1.33 3.15 -12.75
CA LEU A 19 1.95 3.69 -13.95
C LEU A 19 2.23 5.19 -13.81
N LEU A 20 1.32 5.94 -13.20
CA LEU A 20 1.48 7.38 -12.99
C LEU A 20 2.63 7.70 -12.03
N GLU A 21 2.80 6.88 -11.00
CA GLU A 21 3.97 6.94 -10.12
C GLU A 21 5.26 6.70 -10.91
N TYR A 22 5.29 5.68 -11.77
CA TYR A 22 6.44 5.40 -12.64
C TYR A 22 6.74 6.58 -13.59
N MET A 23 5.72 7.14 -14.25
CA MET A 23 5.86 8.27 -15.16
C MET A 23 6.36 9.56 -14.47
N ILE A 24 6.04 9.77 -13.19
CA ILE A 24 6.38 10.99 -12.46
C ILE A 24 7.71 10.86 -11.70
N ASN A 25 7.92 9.75 -10.99
CA ASN A 25 9.04 9.58 -10.06
C ASN A 25 10.22 8.82 -10.68
N THR A 26 10.01 8.04 -11.74
CA THR A 26 11.05 7.32 -12.49
C THR A 26 10.85 7.55 -13.99
N PRO A 27 11.07 8.79 -14.48
CA PRO A 27 10.44 9.47 -15.62
C PRO A 27 10.14 8.66 -16.89
N TYR A 28 9.30 7.64 -16.78
CA TYR A 28 8.94 6.76 -17.86
C TYR A 28 7.98 7.49 -18.79
N THR A 29 8.34 7.62 -20.06
CA THR A 29 7.61 8.41 -21.05
C THR A 29 7.20 7.52 -22.22
N PRO A 30 6.11 6.73 -22.07
CA PRO A 30 5.69 5.82 -23.13
C PRO A 30 5.36 6.60 -24.42
N PRO A 31 5.84 6.12 -25.58
CA PRO A 31 5.52 6.74 -26.86
C PRO A 31 4.05 6.51 -27.23
N ILE A 32 3.47 7.39 -28.05
CA ILE A 32 2.10 7.21 -28.55
C ILE A 32 1.99 5.99 -29.46
N PHE A 33 3.04 5.73 -30.24
CA PHE A 33 3.15 4.52 -31.04
C PHE A 33 3.79 3.44 -30.16
N LEU A 34 2.95 2.70 -29.46
CA LEU A 34 3.37 1.62 -28.56
C LEU A 34 3.94 0.45 -29.37
N GLU A 35 5.13 0.00 -28.97
CA GLU A 35 5.84 -1.12 -29.59
C GLU A 35 6.28 -2.13 -28.52
N GLY A 36 6.44 -3.39 -28.90
CA GLY A 36 6.85 -4.45 -27.97
C GLY A 36 5.86 -4.62 -26.82
N ASN A 37 6.37 -4.75 -25.60
CA ASN A 37 5.55 -4.96 -24.40
C ASN A 37 4.71 -3.74 -24.01
N ASP A 38 5.05 -2.54 -24.49
CA ASP A 38 4.30 -1.33 -24.16
C ASP A 38 2.90 -1.33 -24.82
N GLN A 39 2.67 -2.21 -25.81
CA GLN A 39 1.33 -2.43 -26.38
C GLN A 39 0.32 -2.89 -25.33
N ASP A 40 0.76 -3.64 -24.31
CA ASP A 40 -0.11 -4.08 -23.23
C ASP A 40 -0.59 -2.92 -22.34
N LEU A 41 0.07 -1.75 -22.41
CA LEU A 41 -0.35 -0.54 -21.71
C LEU A 41 -1.46 0.25 -22.44
N GLU A 42 -1.83 -0.11 -23.67
CA GLU A 42 -2.78 0.67 -24.47
C GLU A 42 -4.11 0.91 -23.74
N GLU A 43 -4.66 -0.14 -23.12
CA GLU A 43 -5.94 -0.04 -22.40
C GLU A 43 -5.85 0.90 -21.19
N ILE A 44 -4.75 0.85 -20.41
CA ILE A 44 -4.59 1.71 -19.25
C ILE A 44 -4.28 3.14 -19.64
N LEU A 45 -3.44 3.37 -20.66
CA LEU A 45 -3.12 4.70 -21.17
C LEU A 45 -4.38 5.38 -21.75
N ALA A 46 -5.21 4.64 -22.48
CA ALA A 46 -6.49 5.15 -22.96
C ALA A 46 -7.43 5.54 -21.82
N TRP A 47 -7.50 4.72 -20.76
CA TRP A 47 -8.30 5.03 -19.57
C TRP A 47 -7.74 6.24 -18.81
N MET A 48 -6.43 6.31 -18.58
CA MET A 48 -5.78 7.45 -17.91
C MET A 48 -5.94 8.76 -18.70
N MET A 49 -5.94 8.71 -20.03
CA MET A 49 -6.27 9.86 -20.88
C MET A 49 -7.72 10.29 -20.71
N ALA A 50 -8.66 9.34 -20.70
CA ALA A 50 -10.08 9.64 -20.48
C ALA A 50 -10.35 10.26 -19.10
N GLU A 51 -9.60 9.82 -18.09
CA GLU A 51 -9.60 10.41 -16.74
C GLU A 51 -8.81 11.72 -16.64
N GLU A 52 -8.20 12.19 -17.73
CA GLU A 52 -7.34 13.38 -17.80
C GLU A 52 -6.11 13.32 -16.87
N TRP A 53 -5.64 12.13 -16.49
CA TRP A 53 -4.44 11.97 -15.66
C TRP A 53 -3.16 12.14 -16.47
N ILE A 54 -3.23 11.86 -17.76
CA ILE A 54 -2.14 12.03 -18.73
C ILE A 54 -2.67 12.75 -19.98
N SER A 55 -1.74 13.30 -20.76
CA SER A 55 -2.00 13.94 -22.04
C SER A 55 -0.87 13.68 -23.02
N ILE A 56 -1.08 14.00 -24.29
CA ILE A 56 -0.08 13.87 -25.34
C ILE A 56 0.76 15.15 -25.42
N PHE A 57 2.09 15.00 -25.38
CA PHE A 57 3.04 16.08 -25.60
C PHE A 57 3.72 15.97 -26.97
N LYS A 58 3.75 17.09 -27.70
CA LYS A 58 4.37 17.22 -29.04
C LYS A 58 4.00 16.10 -30.03
N ASP A 59 2.80 15.54 -29.92
CA ASP A 59 2.31 14.43 -30.74
C ASP A 59 3.23 13.18 -30.73
N SER A 60 4.02 12.98 -29.66
CA SER A 60 5.00 11.89 -29.60
C SER A 60 4.93 11.01 -28.34
N ILE A 61 4.66 11.58 -27.17
CA ILE A 61 4.76 10.86 -25.88
C ILE A 61 3.57 11.17 -24.97
N TYR A 62 3.25 10.24 -24.07
CA TYR A 62 2.34 10.47 -22.95
C TYR A 62 3.07 11.15 -21.79
N ILE A 63 2.45 12.19 -21.23
CA ILE A 63 2.97 12.92 -20.07
C ILE A 63 1.89 13.08 -18.99
N PRO A 64 2.26 13.08 -17.69
CA PRO A 64 1.34 13.38 -16.60
C PRO A 64 0.76 14.80 -16.70
N THR A 65 -0.52 14.97 -16.35
CA THR A 65 -1.16 16.29 -16.18
C THR A 65 -1.09 16.76 -14.73
N GLU A 66 -1.50 18.00 -14.46
CA GLU A 66 -1.68 18.50 -13.09
C GLU A 66 -2.73 17.68 -12.31
N LYS A 67 -3.82 17.26 -12.99
CA LYS A 67 -4.84 16.39 -12.39
C LYS A 67 -4.25 15.02 -12.03
N GLY A 68 -3.47 14.42 -12.93
CA GLY A 68 -2.75 13.18 -12.64
C GLY A 68 -1.80 13.34 -11.45
N ARG A 69 -1.00 14.41 -11.43
CA ARG A 69 -0.09 14.68 -10.32
C ARG A 69 -0.83 14.84 -8.98
N LEU A 70 -1.97 15.52 -8.96
CA LEU A 70 -2.81 15.65 -7.77
C LEU A 70 -3.38 14.30 -7.33
N THR A 71 -3.84 13.47 -8.28
CA THR A 71 -4.28 12.09 -8.02
C THR A 71 -3.17 11.28 -7.36
N LEU A 72 -1.96 11.31 -7.91
CA LEU A 72 -0.81 10.61 -7.35
C LEU A 72 -0.49 11.13 -5.95
N LYS A 73 -0.49 12.45 -5.73
CA LYS A 73 -0.24 13.06 -4.42
C LYS A 73 -1.22 12.57 -3.35
N ASN A 74 -2.49 12.45 -3.69
CA ASN A 74 -3.50 11.92 -2.77
C ASN A 74 -3.27 10.43 -2.45
N PHE A 75 -2.85 9.64 -3.45
CA PHE A 75 -2.45 8.25 -3.24
C PHE A 75 -1.19 8.14 -2.35
N MET A 76 -0.14 8.92 -2.64
CA MET A 76 1.10 8.92 -1.85
C MET A 76 0.87 9.33 -0.39
N ALA A 77 -0.13 10.18 -0.12
CA ALA A 77 -0.53 10.49 1.25
C ALA A 77 -1.15 9.29 1.98
N ARG A 78 -2.00 8.51 1.31
CA ARG A 78 -2.51 7.24 1.87
C ARG A 78 -1.39 6.21 2.00
N TYR A 79 -0.49 6.14 1.02
CA TYR A 79 0.61 5.19 1.01
C TYR A 79 1.62 5.47 2.13
N SER A 80 1.95 6.74 2.39
CA SER A 80 2.75 7.16 3.55
C SER A 80 2.11 6.75 4.87
N GLU A 81 0.79 6.95 5.02
CA GLU A 81 0.06 6.52 6.21
C GLU A 81 0.01 4.99 6.34
N TYR A 82 -0.11 4.25 5.23
CA TYR A 82 -0.02 2.79 5.21
C TYR A 82 1.33 2.31 5.76
N LEU A 83 2.43 2.78 5.17
CA LEU A 83 3.79 2.38 5.58
C LEU A 83 4.07 2.73 7.03
N THR A 84 3.55 3.86 7.49
CA THR A 84 3.81 4.34 8.86
C THR A 84 2.91 3.65 9.88
N MET A 85 1.59 3.64 9.67
CA MET A 85 0.63 3.29 10.71
C MET A 85 -0.05 1.93 10.53
N PHE A 86 0.09 1.29 9.38
CA PHE A 86 -0.58 0.01 9.11
C PHE A 86 0.38 -1.15 8.97
N ASP A 87 1.62 -0.91 8.53
CA ASP A 87 2.58 -2.01 8.33
C ASP A 87 2.94 -2.73 9.65
N ILE A 88 2.83 -2.05 10.80
CA ILE A 88 3.01 -2.67 12.12
C ILE A 88 2.10 -3.88 12.37
N TYR A 89 0.94 -3.93 11.72
CA TYR A 89 -0.02 -5.03 11.90
C TYR A 89 0.31 -6.24 11.03
N CYS A 90 1.42 -6.25 10.26
CA CYS A 90 1.81 -7.40 9.43
C CYS A 90 2.33 -8.59 10.26
N ALA A 91 2.70 -8.37 11.52
CA ALA A 91 3.26 -9.39 12.39
C ALA A 91 2.83 -9.21 13.85
N VAL A 92 1.69 -9.83 14.18
CA VAL A 92 1.09 -9.83 15.53
C VAL A 92 0.96 -11.27 16.01
N ASP A 93 1.48 -11.58 17.20
CA ASP A 93 1.25 -12.88 17.84
C ASP A 93 -0.07 -12.81 18.61
N LEU A 94 -1.13 -13.43 18.07
CA LEU A 94 -2.45 -13.42 18.71
C LEU A 94 -2.50 -14.26 20.00
N GLN A 95 -1.53 -15.14 20.25
CA GLN A 95 -1.50 -15.99 21.45
C GLN A 95 -0.85 -15.25 22.62
N GLU A 96 0.31 -14.62 22.36
CA GLU A 96 1.07 -13.90 23.39
C GLU A 96 0.66 -12.41 23.49
N GLY A 97 -0.05 -11.89 22.48
CA GLY A 97 -0.46 -10.48 22.44
C GLY A 97 0.69 -9.53 22.13
N GLU A 98 1.68 -9.99 21.35
CA GLU A 98 2.91 -9.26 21.06
C GLU A 98 2.96 -8.77 19.61
N PHE A 99 3.68 -7.67 19.36
CA PHE A 99 3.99 -7.19 18.02
C PHE A 99 5.46 -7.41 17.73
N ALA A 100 5.79 -7.89 16.53
CA ALA A 100 7.19 -8.03 16.13
C ALA A 100 7.96 -6.71 16.22
N PHE A 101 7.28 -5.60 15.90
CA PHE A 101 7.84 -4.25 15.94
C PHE A 101 8.24 -3.77 17.34
N SER A 102 7.72 -4.37 18.41
CA SER A 102 8.20 -4.10 19.78
C SER A 102 9.66 -4.49 19.99
N TYR A 103 10.18 -5.40 19.17
CA TYR A 103 11.55 -5.89 19.21
C TYR A 103 12.48 -5.16 18.22
N TRP A 104 11.99 -4.18 17.45
CA TRP A 104 12.77 -3.51 16.40
C TRP A 104 14.16 -3.04 16.87
N ASN A 105 14.22 -2.39 18.04
CA ASN A 105 15.45 -1.87 18.63
C ASN A 105 16.41 -2.97 19.16
N GLU A 106 16.02 -4.24 19.12
CA GLU A 106 16.85 -5.38 19.53
C GLU A 106 17.67 -5.97 18.37
N PHE A 107 17.40 -5.56 17.13
CA PHE A 107 18.10 -6.04 15.93
C PHE A 107 19.22 -5.08 15.51
N GLU A 108 20.31 -5.66 14.99
CA GLU A 108 21.47 -4.89 14.53
C GLU A 108 21.27 -4.30 13.12
N ASP A 109 20.46 -4.97 12.29
CA ASP A 109 20.16 -4.57 10.91
C ASP A 109 18.77 -5.03 10.45
N ASP A 110 18.31 -4.43 9.34
CA ASP A 110 17.00 -4.68 8.74
C ASP A 110 16.82 -6.12 8.26
N ASP A 111 17.90 -6.80 7.85
CA ASP A 111 17.81 -8.16 7.33
C ASP A 111 17.56 -9.17 8.46
N ALA A 112 18.16 -8.94 9.64
CA ALA A 112 17.87 -9.71 10.84
C ALA A 112 16.42 -9.53 11.30
N PHE A 113 15.89 -8.30 11.26
CA PHE A 113 14.48 -8.05 11.58
C PHE A 113 13.54 -8.69 10.54
N ARG A 114 13.87 -8.63 9.25
CA ARG A 114 13.11 -9.33 8.20
C ARG A 114 13.09 -10.84 8.41
N ALA A 115 14.19 -11.44 8.83
CA ALA A 115 14.22 -12.86 9.16
C ALA A 115 13.27 -13.19 10.32
N PHE A 116 13.23 -12.33 11.34
CA PHE A 116 12.30 -12.45 12.47
C PHE A 116 10.83 -12.30 12.06
N LEU A 117 10.51 -11.38 11.15
CA LEU A 117 9.15 -11.21 10.60
C LEU A 117 8.65 -12.45 9.82
N ASN A 118 9.55 -13.32 9.36
CA ASN A 118 9.19 -14.53 8.61
C ASN A 118 8.91 -15.75 9.51
N GLU A 119 8.92 -15.60 10.83
CA GLU A 119 8.57 -16.68 11.75
C GLU A 119 7.07 -17.00 11.70
N ASP A 120 6.72 -18.29 11.75
CA ASP A 120 5.32 -18.78 11.63
C ASP A 120 4.37 -18.30 12.76
N ARG A 121 4.90 -17.68 13.82
CA ARG A 121 4.12 -17.21 14.97
C ARG A 121 3.34 -15.92 14.67
N TRP A 122 3.68 -15.23 13.59
CA TRP A 122 3.15 -13.92 13.26
C TRP A 122 1.90 -14.01 12.39
N ASP A 123 0.82 -13.41 12.87
CA ASP A 123 -0.39 -13.21 12.10
C ASP A 123 -0.39 -11.82 11.43
N ASP A 124 -0.79 -11.76 10.15
CA ASP A 124 -1.02 -10.50 9.45
C ASP A 124 -2.46 -10.02 9.68
N LEU A 125 -2.59 -8.91 10.42
CA LEU A 125 -3.85 -8.28 10.79
C LEU A 125 -4.14 -7.00 10.01
N ARG A 126 -3.35 -6.66 8.97
CA ARG A 126 -3.55 -5.44 8.16
C ARG A 126 -4.95 -5.38 7.55
N ILE A 127 -5.47 -6.53 7.10
CA ILE A 127 -6.83 -6.66 6.56
C ILE A 127 -7.90 -6.49 7.64
N ALA A 128 -7.74 -7.14 8.80
CA ALA A 128 -8.66 -6.97 9.93
C ALA A 128 -8.77 -5.49 10.36
N VAL A 129 -7.64 -4.81 10.48
CA VAL A 129 -7.58 -3.39 10.84
C VAL A 129 -8.23 -2.51 9.77
N ALA A 130 -7.93 -2.75 8.49
CA ALA A 130 -8.52 -2.01 7.38
C ALA A 130 -10.05 -2.17 7.32
N GLU A 131 -10.55 -3.39 7.46
CA GLU A 131 -11.98 -3.66 7.52
C GLU A 131 -12.65 -2.94 8.69
N TYR A 132 -12.05 -3.02 9.88
CA TYR A 132 -12.59 -2.38 11.08
C TYR A 132 -12.67 -0.86 10.93
N LYS A 133 -11.62 -0.24 10.37
CA LYS A 133 -11.56 1.20 10.06
C LYS A 133 -12.37 1.61 8.83
N LYS A 134 -13.03 0.67 8.14
CA LYS A 134 -13.82 0.89 6.92
C LYS A 134 -12.98 1.53 5.81
N MET A 135 -11.80 0.96 5.61
CA MET A 135 -10.90 1.22 4.49
C MET A 135 -11.05 0.09 3.46
N ASP A 136 -10.54 0.30 2.25
CA ASP A 136 -10.56 -0.72 1.18
C ASP A 136 -9.40 -1.70 1.40
N PRO A 137 -9.64 -2.96 1.81
CA PRO A 137 -8.55 -3.90 2.08
C PRO A 137 -7.78 -4.27 0.81
N VAL A 138 -8.42 -4.17 -0.37
CA VAL A 138 -7.75 -4.42 -1.64
C VAL A 138 -6.68 -3.35 -1.93
N GLU A 139 -6.95 -2.08 -1.54
CA GLU A 139 -5.94 -1.01 -1.64
C GLU A 139 -4.76 -1.25 -0.68
N ILE A 140 -5.01 -1.85 0.49
CA ILE A 140 -3.97 -2.19 1.46
C ILE A 140 -3.02 -3.26 0.93
N VAL A 141 -3.54 -4.36 0.38
CA VAL A 141 -2.70 -5.41 -0.23
C VAL A 141 -1.97 -4.85 -1.46
N PHE A 142 -2.64 -4.03 -2.27
CA PHE A 142 -2.01 -3.35 -3.41
C PHE A 142 -0.80 -2.50 -2.98
N MET A 143 -0.93 -1.72 -1.90
CA MET A 143 0.18 -0.95 -1.34
C MET A 143 1.32 -1.86 -0.83
N SER A 144 0.99 -3.00 -0.20
CA SER A 144 2.01 -4.00 0.19
C SER A 144 2.77 -4.53 -1.01
N PHE A 145 2.07 -4.88 -2.10
CA PHE A 145 2.68 -5.39 -3.32
C PHE A 145 3.59 -4.37 -4.00
N ILE A 146 3.25 -3.07 -3.94
CA ILE A 146 4.13 -2.00 -4.39
C ILE A 146 5.39 -1.97 -3.52
N ASN A 147 5.23 -1.97 -2.19
CA ASN A 147 6.34 -1.88 -1.24
C ASN A 147 7.33 -3.06 -1.41
N GLU A 148 6.79 -4.25 -1.65
CA GLU A 148 7.53 -5.49 -1.85
C GLU A 148 8.08 -5.64 -3.29
N GLY A 149 7.81 -4.69 -4.18
CA GLY A 149 8.28 -4.72 -5.57
C GLY A 149 7.64 -5.80 -6.45
N ARG A 150 6.49 -6.34 -6.05
CA ARG A 150 5.85 -7.53 -6.67
C ARG A 150 5.26 -7.31 -8.05
N PHE A 151 5.14 -6.05 -8.48
CA PHE A 151 4.75 -5.70 -9.84
C PHE A 151 5.93 -5.66 -10.82
N GLY A 152 7.18 -5.78 -10.33
CA GLY A 152 8.33 -6.17 -11.16
C GLY A 152 8.66 -5.25 -12.34
N ARG A 153 8.74 -3.92 -12.17
CA ARG A 153 9.06 -2.96 -13.26
C ARG A 153 10.33 -3.31 -14.07
N ASN A 154 11.22 -4.07 -13.46
CA ASN A 154 12.50 -4.47 -14.03
C ASN A 154 12.46 -5.87 -14.69
N GLU A 155 11.30 -6.53 -14.70
CA GLU A 155 11.06 -7.84 -15.30
C GLU A 155 10.38 -7.71 -16.67
N SER A 156 10.69 -8.62 -17.59
CA SER A 156 10.05 -8.61 -18.91
C SER A 156 8.59 -9.03 -18.80
N GLY A 157 7.67 -8.16 -19.23
CA GLY A 157 6.23 -8.46 -19.27
C GLY A 157 5.41 -7.81 -18.16
N TRP A 158 6.02 -7.00 -17.29
CA TRP A 158 5.31 -6.31 -16.20
C TRP A 158 4.10 -5.49 -16.67
N GLN A 159 4.15 -4.93 -17.89
CA GLN A 159 3.05 -4.19 -18.50
C GLN A 159 1.78 -5.03 -18.63
N PHE A 160 1.95 -6.30 -19.05
CA PHE A 160 0.87 -7.27 -19.16
C PHE A 160 0.35 -7.65 -17.76
N ASP A 161 1.26 -7.95 -16.84
CA ASP A 161 0.90 -8.38 -15.49
C ASP A 161 0.15 -7.30 -14.71
N LEU A 162 0.44 -6.03 -14.97
CA LEU A 162 -0.23 -4.90 -14.35
C LEU A 162 -1.74 -4.86 -14.62
N LEU A 163 -2.24 -5.33 -15.77
CA LEU A 163 -3.68 -5.32 -16.08
C LEU A 163 -4.33 -6.71 -16.08
N LEU A 164 -3.60 -7.70 -16.58
CA LEU A 164 -4.12 -9.03 -16.90
C LEU A 164 -3.43 -10.15 -16.11
N GLY A 165 -2.44 -9.81 -15.28
CA GLY A 165 -1.71 -10.78 -14.47
C GLY A 165 -2.55 -11.43 -13.38
N SER A 166 -2.12 -12.62 -12.96
CA SER A 166 -2.66 -13.33 -11.80
C SER A 166 -2.42 -12.59 -10.47
N VAL A 167 -1.62 -11.52 -10.48
CA VAL A 167 -1.37 -10.64 -9.33
C VAL A 167 -2.67 -10.13 -8.70
N TRP A 168 -3.70 -9.84 -9.51
CA TRP A 168 -4.99 -9.38 -9.00
C TRP A 168 -5.80 -10.49 -8.34
N ASP A 169 -5.70 -11.71 -8.85
CA ASP A 169 -6.35 -12.87 -8.24
C ASP A 169 -5.68 -13.19 -6.90
N GLU A 170 -4.36 -13.06 -6.82
CA GLU A 170 -3.62 -13.23 -5.56
C GLU A 170 -3.96 -12.15 -4.53
N ILE A 171 -4.04 -10.88 -4.94
CA ILE A 171 -4.49 -9.78 -4.07
C ILE A 171 -5.86 -10.11 -3.45
N LEU A 172 -6.80 -10.62 -4.27
CA LEU A 172 -8.13 -11.02 -3.81
C LEU A 172 -8.09 -12.25 -2.91
N GLU A 173 -7.25 -13.23 -3.23
CA GLU A 173 -7.05 -14.43 -2.40
C GLU A 173 -6.55 -14.04 -1.01
N ILE A 174 -5.52 -13.19 -0.92
CA ILE A 174 -5.01 -12.65 0.36
C ILE A 174 -6.13 -11.98 1.15
N CYS A 175 -6.95 -11.15 0.50
CA CYS A 175 -8.07 -10.48 1.17
C CYS A 175 -9.12 -11.49 1.66
N ASP A 176 -9.42 -12.53 0.88
CA ASP A 176 -10.43 -13.55 1.18
C ASP A 176 -9.98 -14.54 2.26
N THR A 177 -8.66 -14.79 2.40
CA THR A 177 -8.11 -15.77 3.35
C THR A 177 -7.49 -15.15 4.60
N ALA A 178 -7.27 -13.84 4.63
CA ALA A 178 -6.74 -13.15 5.80
C ALA A 178 -7.69 -13.25 7.00
N ILE A 179 -7.14 -13.06 8.20
CA ILE A 179 -7.93 -12.97 9.42
C ILE A 179 -8.81 -11.72 9.35
N HIS A 180 -10.11 -11.90 9.59
CA HIS A 180 -11.07 -10.81 9.66
C HIS A 180 -11.32 -10.39 11.11
N TRP A 181 -11.53 -9.10 11.34
CA TRP A 181 -11.66 -8.60 12.72
C TRP A 181 -12.80 -9.24 13.50
N ARG A 182 -13.85 -9.72 12.81
CA ARG A 182 -15.01 -10.39 13.43
C ARG A 182 -14.68 -11.79 13.96
N GLU A 183 -13.55 -12.35 13.56
CA GLU A 183 -13.07 -13.68 13.92
C GLU A 183 -12.15 -13.63 15.14
N LEU A 184 -11.72 -12.44 15.57
CA LEU A 184 -10.81 -12.24 16.70
C LEU A 184 -11.46 -12.46 18.07
N GLY A 185 -12.79 -12.55 18.14
CA GLY A 185 -13.50 -12.80 19.39
C GLY A 185 -13.35 -14.24 19.84
N TYR A 186 -13.07 -14.46 21.11
CA TYR A 186 -12.85 -15.79 21.69
C TYR A 186 -13.64 -15.98 22.99
N GLU A 187 -13.68 -17.23 23.47
CA GLU A 187 -14.28 -17.61 24.75
C GLU A 187 -13.34 -18.57 25.47
N ASP A 188 -13.00 -18.25 26.71
CA ASP A 188 -12.09 -19.01 27.57
C ASP A 188 -12.72 -19.30 28.96
N GLU A 189 -11.90 -19.72 29.93
CA GLU A 189 -12.36 -20.02 31.29
C GLU A 189 -12.82 -18.76 32.06
N GLN A 190 -12.39 -17.58 31.64
CA GLN A 190 -12.67 -16.28 32.23
C GLN A 190 -13.90 -15.61 31.60
N GLY A 191 -14.29 -16.03 30.40
CA GLY A 191 -15.55 -15.71 29.75
C GLY A 191 -15.41 -15.46 28.26
N ARG A 192 -16.43 -14.83 27.68
CA ARG A 192 -16.43 -14.44 26.27
C ARG A 192 -15.87 -13.03 26.10
N VAL A 193 -14.93 -12.87 25.18
CA VAL A 193 -14.38 -11.59 24.73
C VAL A 193 -14.95 -11.25 23.35
N ASP A 194 -15.46 -10.02 23.19
CA ASP A 194 -16.01 -9.60 21.90
C ASP A 194 -14.89 -9.25 20.91
N ALA A 195 -15.07 -9.66 19.65
CA ALA A 195 -14.11 -9.42 18.59
C ALA A 195 -13.82 -7.91 18.39
N ARG A 196 -14.81 -7.06 18.67
CA ARG A 196 -14.65 -5.60 18.65
C ARG A 196 -13.67 -5.11 19.70
N ASP A 197 -13.74 -5.67 20.92
CA ASP A 197 -12.87 -5.24 22.01
C ASP A 197 -11.43 -5.65 21.70
N VAL A 198 -11.22 -6.84 21.14
CA VAL A 198 -9.90 -7.33 20.70
C VAL A 198 -9.30 -6.44 19.61
N ILE A 199 -10.02 -6.14 18.53
CA ILE A 199 -9.47 -5.30 17.46
C ILE A 199 -9.25 -3.85 17.90
N GLU A 200 -10.12 -3.29 18.75
CA GLU A 200 -9.91 -1.95 19.30
C GLU A 200 -8.62 -1.91 20.13
N ASP A 201 -8.36 -2.92 20.96
CA ASP A 201 -7.14 -3.05 21.77
C ASP A 201 -5.88 -3.23 20.91
N ILE A 202 -5.89 -4.15 19.95
CA ILE A 202 -4.78 -4.36 18.99
C ILE A 202 -4.40 -3.05 18.29
N ILE A 203 -5.38 -2.28 17.81
CA ILE A 203 -5.12 -1.00 17.13
C ILE A 203 -4.48 0.02 18.08
N VAL A 204 -4.92 0.10 19.34
CA VAL A 204 -4.30 1.00 20.32
C VAL A 204 -2.86 0.59 20.58
N GLN A 205 -2.61 -0.68 20.90
CA GLN A 205 -1.28 -1.19 21.21
C GLN A 205 -0.30 -0.99 20.04
N GLY A 206 -0.70 -1.39 18.83
CA GLY A 206 0.12 -1.18 17.63
C GLY A 206 0.39 0.30 17.36
N THR A 207 -0.59 1.18 17.60
CA THR A 207 -0.38 2.62 17.45
C THR A 207 0.60 3.16 18.48
N GLU A 208 0.52 2.74 19.74
CA GLU A 208 1.43 3.17 20.80
C GLU A 208 2.88 2.79 20.46
N ILE A 209 3.11 1.52 20.08
CA ILE A 209 4.43 1.04 19.66
C ILE A 209 4.96 1.87 18.48
N MET A 210 4.13 2.12 17.46
CA MET A 210 4.56 2.91 16.30
C MET A 210 4.91 4.36 16.68
N LEU A 211 4.15 4.97 17.59
CA LEU A 211 4.46 6.33 18.07
C LEU A 211 5.77 6.39 18.85
N GLU A 212 6.12 5.33 19.58
CA GLU A 212 7.42 5.19 20.24
C GLU A 212 8.55 5.07 19.21
N LEU A 213 8.41 4.17 18.23
CA LEU A 213 9.39 3.97 17.16
C LEU A 213 9.65 5.26 16.35
N LEU A 214 8.59 6.00 16.01
CA LEU A 214 8.73 7.31 15.34
C LEU A 214 9.46 8.35 16.20
N GLY A 215 9.39 8.25 17.53
CA GLY A 215 10.18 9.06 18.45
C GLY A 215 11.67 8.71 18.43
N ASP A 216 11.99 7.45 18.17
CA ASP A 216 13.34 6.88 18.16
C ASP A 216 14.01 6.91 16.76
N ALA A 217 13.45 7.69 15.83
CA ALA A 217 13.91 7.85 14.43
C ALA A 217 13.74 6.61 13.53
N TYR A 218 12.78 5.72 13.84
CA TYR A 218 12.31 4.75 12.86
C TYR A 218 11.68 5.48 11.67
N HIS A 219 12.14 5.16 10.47
CA HIS A 219 11.56 5.60 9.22
C HIS A 219 11.27 4.36 8.39
N PRO A 220 10.00 4.05 8.07
CA PRO A 220 9.71 2.95 7.18
C PRO A 220 10.42 3.19 5.84
N ALA A 221 10.99 2.13 5.27
CA ALA A 221 11.77 2.24 4.05
C ALA A 221 10.91 2.89 2.95
N PRO A 222 11.38 3.96 2.30
CA PRO A 222 10.68 4.49 1.14
C PRO A 222 10.70 3.44 0.02
N PRO A 223 9.70 3.46 -0.87
CA PRO A 223 9.74 2.63 -2.08
C PRO A 223 11.04 2.90 -2.86
N ALA A 224 11.63 1.85 -3.42
CA ALA A 224 12.84 1.98 -4.21
C ALA A 224 12.56 2.80 -5.48
N HIS A 225 13.31 3.89 -5.67
CA HIS A 225 13.28 4.71 -6.89
C HIS A 225 14.62 4.60 -7.62
N ASP A 226 14.61 4.08 -8.84
CA ASP A 226 15.76 4.19 -9.75
C ASP A 226 15.71 5.59 -10.38
N ALA A 227 16.66 6.47 -10.01
CA ALA A 227 16.63 7.90 -10.34
C ALA A 227 17.51 8.31 -11.53
N ASP A 228 17.85 7.38 -12.44
CA ASP A 228 18.58 7.71 -13.67
C ASP A 228 17.61 7.84 -14.85
N SER A 229 17.37 9.08 -15.30
CA SER A 229 16.57 9.36 -16.49
C SER A 229 17.16 10.51 -17.31
N ASP A 230 17.48 10.22 -18.57
CA ASP A 230 17.82 11.19 -19.62
C ASP A 230 16.56 11.76 -20.34
N ALA A 231 15.39 11.79 -19.67
CA ALA A 231 14.13 12.16 -20.31
C ALA A 231 14.07 13.64 -20.77
N GLU A 232 13.54 13.86 -21.98
CA GLU A 232 13.34 15.19 -22.58
C GLU A 232 12.27 16.03 -21.83
N TYR A 233 11.42 15.38 -21.04
CA TYR A 233 10.36 16.01 -20.26
C TYR A 233 10.42 15.54 -18.81
N VAL A 234 10.53 16.47 -17.87
CA VAL A 234 10.62 16.20 -16.43
C VAL A 234 9.50 16.94 -15.71
N VAL A 235 8.68 16.20 -14.96
CA VAL A 235 7.69 16.75 -14.01
C VAL A 235 8.32 16.79 -12.63
N GLU A 236 7.90 17.73 -11.78
CA GLU A 236 8.26 17.71 -10.36
C GLU A 236 7.77 16.41 -9.73
N SER A 237 8.68 15.69 -9.05
CA SER A 237 8.38 14.43 -8.35
C SER A 237 7.25 14.61 -7.36
N VAL A 238 6.64 13.49 -6.99
CA VAL A 238 5.65 13.42 -5.91
C VAL A 238 6.22 12.49 -4.85
N ASP A 239 6.78 13.11 -3.82
CA ASP A 239 7.36 12.42 -2.67
C ASP A 239 6.28 11.98 -1.67
N LEU A 240 6.63 11.01 -0.82
CA LEU A 240 5.80 10.67 0.34
C LEU A 240 5.73 11.88 1.29
N PRO A 241 4.53 12.30 1.71
CA PRO A 241 4.44 13.38 2.68
C PRO A 241 4.99 12.93 4.03
N GLU A 242 5.77 13.82 4.64
CA GLU A 242 6.23 13.67 6.02
C GLU A 242 5.21 14.29 6.98
N TYR A 243 4.86 13.53 8.01
CA TYR A 243 3.99 13.99 9.09
C TYR A 243 4.73 13.81 10.43
N ASP A 244 4.52 14.75 11.35
CA ASP A 244 5.05 14.62 12.70
C ASP A 244 4.24 13.63 13.56
N SER A 245 4.79 13.24 14.71
CA SER A 245 4.10 12.32 15.63
C SER A 245 2.75 12.86 16.15
N THR A 246 2.53 14.19 16.14
CA THR A 246 1.25 14.77 16.54
C THR A 246 0.13 14.50 15.55
N HIS A 247 0.47 14.39 14.25
CA HIS A 247 -0.45 13.91 13.23
C HIS A 247 -0.94 12.50 13.58
N TYR A 248 0.00 11.61 13.90
CA TYR A 248 -0.28 10.18 14.08
C TYR A 248 -0.95 9.84 15.42
N ARG A 249 -0.81 10.68 16.46
CA ARG A 249 -1.51 10.49 17.74
C ARG A 249 -3.02 10.29 17.64
N LYS A 250 -3.66 10.77 16.57
CA LYS A 250 -5.10 10.57 16.34
C LYS A 250 -5.46 9.11 16.07
N TYR A 251 -4.50 8.30 15.59
CA TYR A 251 -4.69 6.87 15.36
C TYR A 251 -4.87 6.07 16.65
N LEU A 252 -4.59 6.65 17.83
CA LEU A 252 -4.91 6.07 19.13
C LEU A 252 -6.43 5.91 19.34
N ASP A 253 -7.25 6.65 18.58
CA ASP A 253 -8.66 6.28 18.45
C ASP A 253 -8.77 5.15 17.41
N PRO A 254 -9.19 3.93 17.79
CA PRO A 254 -9.28 2.80 16.88
C PRO A 254 -10.16 3.05 15.66
N LYS A 255 -11.11 3.99 15.76
CA LYS A 255 -12.05 4.35 14.68
C LYS A 255 -11.55 5.51 13.83
N TYR A 256 -10.47 6.17 14.23
CA TYR A 256 -9.89 7.23 13.44
C TYR A 256 -9.36 6.68 12.11
N LYS A 257 -9.74 7.38 11.04
CA LYS A 257 -9.09 7.33 9.74
C LYS A 257 -8.87 8.76 9.28
N SER A 258 -7.71 9.02 8.69
CA SER A 258 -7.42 10.37 8.18
C SER A 258 -8.36 10.73 7.03
N LYS A 259 -8.40 12.03 6.72
CA LYS A 259 -9.13 12.54 5.54
C LYS A 259 -8.61 11.97 4.23
N ASN A 260 -7.38 11.45 4.19
CA ASN A 260 -6.79 10.88 2.99
C ASN A 260 -7.50 9.58 2.59
N TRP A 261 -8.14 8.89 3.54
CA TRP A 261 -8.92 7.65 3.36
C TRP A 261 -10.44 7.88 3.20
N ILE A 262 -10.87 9.13 3.07
CA ILE A 262 -12.28 9.48 2.83
C ILE A 262 -12.40 9.88 1.37
N ASN A 263 -12.84 8.94 0.54
CA ASN A 263 -13.27 9.19 -0.84
C ASN A 263 -14.68 9.76 -0.87
#